data_AF-A0A3M1BH08-F1
#
_entry.id   AF-A0A3M1BH08-F1
#
_cell.length_a   1.000
_cell.length_b   1.000
_cell.length_c   1.000
_cell.angle_alpha   90.00
_cell.angle_beta   90.00
_cell.angle_gamma   90.00
#
_symmetry.space_group_name_H-M   'P 1'
#
loop_
_entity.id
_entity.type
_entity.pdbx_description
1 polymer ?
#
loop_
_entity_poly.entity_id
_entity_poly.type
_entity_poly.pdbx_seq_one_letter_code
_entity_poly.pdbx_strand_id
1 'polypeptide(L)'
;MKKLTFELEFITPAFIGGADQQAELRPASFVGLLRWWWRALKGLDDTEKLYKVEVEIFGGHTEDGARAGKVWIKLSEVSGKDHISERPMKEKYKLDWDYAGREGLKGEHVGVGYLLYS
;
A
#
# COMPACT_ATOMS: atom_id res chain seq x y z
N MET A 1 14.83 24.06 1.97
CA MET A 1 14.19 22.73 2.06
C MET A 1 13.31 22.54 0.84
N LYS A 2 13.51 21.50 0.02
CA LYS A 2 12.66 21.26 -1.16
C LYS A 2 11.40 20.53 -0.72
N LYS A 3 10.23 21.04 -1.11
CA LYS A 3 8.91 20.46 -0.80
C LYS A 3 8.22 20.11 -2.11
N LEU A 4 7.65 18.92 -2.17
CA LEU A 4 6.77 18.47 -3.25
C LEU A 4 5.43 18.09 -2.62
N THR A 5 4.34 18.44 -3.28
CA THR A 5 2.97 18.13 -2.85
C THR A 5 2.29 17.40 -3.99
N PHE A 6 1.59 16.32 -3.65
CA PHE A 6 0.84 15.51 -4.61
C PHE A 6 -0.54 15.23 -4.04
N GLU A 7 -1.53 15.23 -4.92
CA GLU A 7 -2.87 14.73 -4.65
C GLU A 7 -2.96 13.31 -5.19
N LEU A 8 -3.44 12.38 -4.37
CA LEU A 8 -3.50 10.95 -4.69
C LEU A 8 -4.90 10.43 -4.38
N GLU A 9 -5.41 9.59 -5.28
CA GLU A 9 -6.70 8.92 -5.12
C GLU A 9 -6.50 7.41 -5.33
N PHE A 10 -7.17 6.61 -4.49
CA PHE A 10 -7.26 5.17 -4.71
C PHE A 10 -8.27 4.87 -5.82
N ILE A 11 -7.79 4.36 -6.96
CA ILE A 11 -8.64 3.92 -8.07
C ILE A 11 -9.42 2.62 -7.78
N THR A 12 -9.00 1.88 -6.76
CA THR A 12 -9.63 0.66 -6.25
C THR A 12 -9.75 0.73 -4.73
N PRO A 13 -10.70 0.02 -4.10
CA PRO A 13 -10.71 -0.12 -2.65
C PRO A 13 -9.33 -0.48 -2.08
N ALA A 14 -8.89 0.23 -1.05
CA ALA A 14 -7.60 0.02 -0.41
C ALA A 14 -7.77 -0.83 0.86
N PHE A 15 -6.94 -1.86 0.99
CA PHE A 15 -6.89 -2.72 2.17
C PHE A 15 -5.80 -2.18 3.10
N ILE A 16 -6.21 -1.36 4.06
CA ILE A 16 -5.31 -0.71 5.02
C ILE A 16 -5.82 -1.00 6.43
N GLY A 17 -4.92 -1.43 7.30
CA GLY A 17 -5.26 -1.82 8.68
C GLY A 17 -4.33 -1.13 9.67
N GLY A 18 -4.93 -0.43 10.62
CA GLY A 18 -4.28 0.08 11.83
C GLY A 18 -4.19 -0.98 12.92
N ALA A 19 -3.63 -0.60 14.07
CA ALA A 19 -3.47 -1.51 15.21
C ALA A 19 -4.81 -1.98 15.79
N ASP A 20 -5.87 -1.16 15.65
CA ASP A 20 -7.23 -1.44 16.13
C ASP A 20 -8.15 -1.90 14.99
N GLN A 21 -7.59 -2.42 13.89
CA GLN A 21 -8.32 -2.87 12.68
C GLN A 21 -9.15 -1.80 11.97
N GLN A 22 -8.88 -0.52 12.26
CA GLN A 22 -9.43 0.63 11.54
C GLN A 22 -8.63 0.92 10.26
N ALA A 23 -9.27 1.49 9.25
CA ALA A 23 -8.58 1.98 8.06
C ALA A 23 -7.62 3.11 8.46
N GLU A 24 -6.30 2.89 8.33
CA GLU A 24 -5.29 3.87 8.74
C GLU A 24 -4.20 4.02 7.67
N LEU A 25 -4.06 5.24 7.12
CA LEU A 25 -2.95 5.60 6.24
C LEU A 25 -1.75 6.06 7.06
N ARG A 26 -0.66 5.29 7.02
CA ARG A 26 0.57 5.60 7.76
C ARG A 26 1.62 6.23 6.85
N PRO A 27 2.19 7.39 7.20
CA PRO A 27 3.30 7.98 6.43
C PRO A 27 4.48 7.01 6.22
N ALA A 28 4.75 6.14 7.21
CA ALA A 28 5.79 5.12 7.13
C ALA A 28 5.56 4.13 5.96
N SER A 29 4.30 3.77 5.67
CA SER A 29 3.97 2.88 4.54
C SER A 29 4.36 3.50 3.20
N PHE A 30 4.11 4.80 3.03
CA PHE A 30 4.52 5.53 1.84
C PHE A 30 6.05 5.62 1.71
N VAL A 31 6.77 5.84 2.81
CA VAL A 31 8.24 5.81 2.82
C VAL A 31 8.75 4.44 2.39
N GLY A 32 8.14 3.35 2.87
CA GLY A 32 8.47 1.99 2.47
C GLY A 32 8.24 1.74 0.97
N LEU A 33 7.10 2.17 0.42
CA LEU A 33 6.79 2.05 -1.00
C LEU A 33 7.79 2.83 -1.87
N LEU A 34 8.09 4.08 -1.52
CA LEU A 34 9.07 4.89 -2.24
C LEU A 34 10.46 4.26 -2.20
N ARG A 35 10.87 3.74 -1.05
CA ARG A 35 12.15 3.04 -0.88
C ARG A 35 12.22 1.78 -1.76
N TRP A 36 11.13 1.01 -1.82
CA TRP A 36 11.04 -0.17 -2.68
C TRP A 36 11.16 0.20 -4.16
N TRP A 37 10.37 1.16 -4.63
CA TRP A 37 10.42 1.62 -6.02
C TRP A 37 11.75 2.28 -6.37
N TRP A 38 12.36 3.00 -5.43
CA TRP A 38 13.70 3.55 -5.61
C TRP A 38 14.73 2.45 -5.86
N ARG A 39 14.71 1.34 -5.09
CA ARG A 39 15.59 0.19 -5.33
C ARG A 39 15.37 -0.40 -6.72
N ALA A 40 14.10 -0.63 -7.10
CA ALA A 40 13.74 -1.18 -8.41
C ALA A 40 14.23 -0.30 -9.57
N LEU A 41 14.10 1.02 -9.45
CA LEU A 41 14.56 1.98 -10.45
C LEU A 41 16.08 2.16 -10.47
N LYS A 42 16.74 2.02 -9.31
CA LYS A 42 18.18 2.27 -9.21
C LYS A 42 19.00 1.20 -9.93
N GLY A 43 18.52 -0.04 -9.96
CA GLY A 43 19.05 -1.11 -10.81
C GLY A 43 20.54 -1.39 -10.62
N LEU A 44 21.02 -1.37 -9.36
CA LEU A 44 22.41 -1.71 -9.04
C LEU A 44 22.50 -3.20 -8.71
N ASP A 45 23.41 -3.90 -9.38
CA ASP A 45 23.70 -5.32 -9.10
C ASP A 45 24.50 -5.50 -7.79
N ASP A 46 25.25 -4.48 -7.39
CA ASP A 46 25.98 -4.45 -6.12
C ASP A 46 25.06 -4.08 -4.96
N THR A 47 24.75 -5.09 -4.14
CA THR A 47 23.84 -4.97 -3.00
C THR A 47 24.41 -4.09 -1.89
N GLU A 48 25.72 -4.13 -1.65
CA GLU A 48 26.35 -3.34 -0.58
C GLU A 48 26.35 -1.86 -0.95
N LYS A 49 26.69 -1.56 -2.20
CA LYS A 49 26.62 -0.20 -2.73
C LYS A 49 25.19 0.32 -2.78
N LEU A 50 24.23 -0.52 -3.18
CA LEU A 50 22.81 -0.17 -3.16
C LEU A 50 22.35 0.21 -1.75
N TYR A 51 22.70 -0.61 -0.75
CA TYR A 51 22.37 -0.38 0.65
C TYR A 51 22.95 0.93 1.18
N LYS A 52 24.24 1.20 0.92
CA LYS A 52 24.90 2.44 1.36
C LYS A 52 24.18 3.68 0.83
N VAL A 53 23.80 3.67 -0.45
CA VAL A 53 23.08 4.79 -1.06
C VAL A 53 21.63 4.88 -0.56
N GLU A 54 20.96 3.75 -0.32
CA GLU A 54 19.61 3.72 0.25
C GLU A 54 19.59 4.39 1.63
N VAL A 55 20.53 4.01 2.51
CA VAL A 55 20.64 4.56 3.87
C VAL A 55 20.90 6.07 3.84
N GLU A 56 21.69 6.56 2.89
CA GLU A 56 21.95 7.99 2.71
C GLU A 56 20.69 8.81 2.37
N ILE A 57 19.65 8.18 1.83
CA ILE A 57 18.40 8.83 1.42
C ILE A 57 17.30 8.61 2.46
N PHE A 58 17.05 7.35 2.82
CA PHE A 58 15.90 6.94 3.63
C PHE A 58 16.24 6.66 5.08
N GLY A 59 17.52 6.65 5.45
CA GLY A 59 17.97 6.29 6.80
C GLY A 59 17.97 4.77 7.04
N GLY A 60 18.73 4.36 8.03
CA GLY A 60 18.95 2.94 8.37
C GLY A 60 20.02 2.76 9.43
N HIS A 61 20.34 1.50 9.72
CA HIS A 61 21.41 1.15 10.65
C HIS A 61 22.71 0.90 9.88
N THR A 62 23.78 1.56 10.27
CA THR A 62 25.13 1.30 9.76
C THR A 62 26.01 0.80 10.89
N GLU A 63 27.22 0.31 10.56
CA GLU A 63 28.24 -0.02 11.56
C GLU A 63 28.55 1.18 12.47
N ASP A 64 28.49 2.40 11.92
CA ASP A 64 28.67 3.66 12.65
C ASP A 64 27.44 4.08 13.50
N GLY A 65 26.38 3.26 13.55
CA GLY A 65 25.14 3.53 14.25
C GLY A 65 23.93 3.87 13.35
N ALA A 66 22.84 4.32 13.97
CA ALA A 66 21.60 4.63 13.27
C ALA A 66 21.64 6.03 12.62
N ARG A 67 21.24 6.11 11.35
CA ARG A 67 21.09 7.36 10.59
C ARG A 67 19.64 7.66 10.29
N ALA A 68 19.22 8.90 10.55
CA ALA A 68 17.92 9.40 10.16
C ALA A 68 17.86 9.66 8.65
N GLY A 69 16.70 9.39 8.03
CA GLY A 69 16.47 9.65 6.62
C GLY A 69 16.39 11.14 6.30
N LYS A 70 16.76 11.51 5.07
CA LYS A 70 16.63 12.88 4.54
C LYS A 70 15.24 13.15 3.94
N VAL A 71 14.46 12.09 3.73
CA VAL A 71 13.10 12.12 3.20
C VAL A 71 12.11 11.88 4.35
N TRP A 72 11.11 12.75 4.45
CA TRP A 72 9.98 12.59 5.35
C TRP A 72 8.69 12.88 4.58
N ILE A 73 7.62 12.20 4.96
CA ILE A 73 6.31 12.33 4.34
C ILE A 73 5.34 12.84 5.38
N LYS A 74 4.50 13.78 4.98
CA LYS A 74 3.35 14.24 5.76
C LYS A 74 2.11 14.00 4.93
N LEU A 75 1.15 13.32 5.54
CA LEU A 75 -0.19 13.20 5.00
C LEU A 75 -0.99 14.44 5.41
N SER A 76 -1.74 15.00 4.47
CA SER A 76 -2.66 16.10 4.68
C SER A 76 -3.99 15.74 4.04
N GLU A 77 -5.10 16.07 4.71
CA GLU A 77 -6.44 16.01 4.13
C GLU A 77 -6.84 14.61 3.64
N VAL A 78 -6.64 13.59 4.48
CA VAL A 78 -7.11 12.23 4.19
C VAL A 78 -8.64 12.20 4.29
N SER A 79 -9.30 11.87 3.19
CA SER A 79 -10.74 11.67 3.12
C SER A 79 -11.07 10.35 2.43
N GLY A 80 -12.14 9.70 2.85
CA GLY A 80 -12.54 8.38 2.38
C GLY A 80 -13.63 7.78 3.26
N LYS A 81 -14.28 6.72 2.78
CA LYS A 81 -15.19 5.92 3.61
C LYS A 81 -14.40 4.75 4.19
N ASP A 82 -14.31 4.68 5.51
CA ASP A 82 -13.53 3.65 6.23
C ASP A 82 -14.14 2.24 6.11
N HIS A 83 -15.38 2.15 5.63
CA HIS A 83 -16.08 0.88 5.43
C HIS A 83 -16.86 0.89 4.11
N ILE A 84 -16.43 0.06 3.17
CA ILE A 84 -17.28 -0.35 2.04
C ILE A 84 -17.90 -1.67 2.49
N SER A 85 -19.20 -1.68 2.77
CA SER A 85 -19.87 -2.94 3.13
C SER A 85 -19.73 -3.96 1.98
N GLU A 86 -19.73 -5.26 2.29
CA GLU A 86 -19.61 -6.29 1.24
C GLU A 86 -20.73 -6.22 0.20
N ARG A 87 -21.92 -5.76 0.62
CA ARG A 87 -23.11 -5.63 -0.22
C ARG A 87 -22.89 -4.74 -1.45
N PRO A 88 -22.44 -3.47 -1.33
CA PRO A 88 -22.13 -2.65 -2.48
C PRO A 88 -21.01 -3.20 -3.35
N MET A 89 -20.12 -4.07 -2.86
CA MET A 89 -19.08 -4.68 -3.68
C MET A 89 -19.64 -5.85 -4.52
N LYS A 90 -20.44 -6.75 -3.91
CA LYS A 90 -21.15 -7.83 -4.63
C LYS A 90 -22.12 -7.26 -5.67
N GLU A 91 -22.86 -6.21 -5.31
CA GLU A 91 -23.79 -5.53 -6.22
C GLU A 91 -23.05 -4.78 -7.35
N LYS A 92 -21.98 -4.03 -7.02
CA LYS A 92 -21.18 -3.28 -8.02
C LYS A 92 -20.56 -4.19 -9.06
N TYR A 93 -20.04 -5.34 -8.65
CA TYR A 93 -19.37 -6.30 -9.53
C TYR A 93 -20.27 -7.45 -9.99
N LYS A 94 -21.58 -7.40 -9.65
CA LYS A 94 -22.59 -8.41 -10.01
C LYS A 94 -22.14 -9.84 -9.68
N LEU A 95 -21.65 -10.01 -8.45
CA LEU A 95 -21.11 -11.28 -7.95
C LEU A 95 -22.21 -12.04 -7.20
N ASP A 96 -22.40 -13.31 -7.54
CA ASP A 96 -23.40 -14.19 -6.93
C ASP A 96 -22.78 -15.51 -6.44
N TRP A 97 -23.31 -16.06 -5.35
CA TRP A 97 -22.80 -17.30 -4.77
C TRP A 97 -23.55 -18.50 -5.34
N ASP A 98 -22.82 -19.41 -6.00
CA ASP A 98 -23.39 -20.70 -6.38
C ASP A 98 -23.13 -21.74 -5.28
N TYR A 99 -24.14 -21.93 -4.44
CA TYR A 99 -24.13 -22.94 -3.39
C TYR A 99 -24.48 -24.35 -3.90
N ALA A 100 -24.88 -24.51 -5.17
CA ALA A 100 -25.50 -25.73 -5.67
C ALA A 100 -24.59 -26.63 -6.53
N GLY A 101 -23.46 -26.13 -7.09
CA GLY A 101 -22.80 -26.84 -8.19
C GLY A 101 -21.27 -26.90 -8.26
N ARG A 102 -20.53 -26.16 -7.42
CA ARG A 102 -19.07 -26.19 -7.22
C ARG A 102 -18.80 -24.96 -6.36
N GLU A 103 -18.33 -25.15 -5.13
CA GLU A 103 -18.17 -24.09 -4.12
C GLU A 103 -17.45 -22.86 -4.69
N GLY A 104 -18.17 -21.79 -5.03
CA GLY A 104 -17.53 -20.62 -5.64
C GLY A 104 -18.44 -19.45 -5.98
N LEU A 105 -17.84 -18.26 -5.95
CA LEU A 105 -18.44 -17.01 -6.42
C LEU A 105 -18.53 -17.03 -7.96
N LYS A 106 -19.60 -16.49 -8.54
CA LYS A 106 -19.82 -16.36 -9.99
C LYS A 106 -19.94 -14.89 -10.39
N GLY A 107 -19.47 -14.58 -11.59
CA GLY A 107 -19.56 -13.25 -12.20
C GLY A 107 -18.38 -12.95 -13.12
N GLU A 108 -18.52 -11.95 -13.98
CA GLU A 108 -17.46 -11.51 -14.92
C GLU A 108 -16.18 -11.09 -14.19
N HIS A 109 -16.34 -10.54 -12.98
CA HIS A 109 -15.25 -10.10 -12.12
C HIS A 109 -15.04 -11.02 -10.91
N VAL A 110 -15.24 -12.34 -11.07
CA VAL A 110 -15.13 -13.32 -9.97
C VAL A 110 -13.84 -13.20 -9.15
N GLY A 111 -12.72 -12.81 -9.77
CA GLY A 111 -11.44 -12.58 -9.08
C GLY A 111 -11.48 -11.48 -8.02
N VAL A 112 -12.40 -10.52 -8.12
CA VAL A 112 -12.67 -9.52 -7.08
C VAL A 112 -13.23 -10.15 -5.81
N GLY A 113 -13.84 -11.34 -5.92
CA GLY A 113 -14.30 -12.13 -4.79
C GLY A 113 -13.21 -12.44 -3.77
N TYR A 114 -11.96 -12.61 -4.22
CA TYR A 114 -10.81 -12.82 -3.33
C TYR A 114 -10.64 -11.66 -2.32
N LEU A 115 -10.96 -10.44 -2.74
CA LEU A 115 -10.85 -9.23 -1.94
C LEU A 115 -11.94 -9.12 -0.86
N LEU A 116 -12.99 -9.95 -0.90
CA LEU A 116 -14.00 -10.03 0.16
C LEU A 116 -13.54 -10.88 1.35
N TYR A 117 -12.45 -11.62 1.19
CA TYR A 117 -11.96 -12.60 2.17
C TYR A 117 -10.60 -12.23 2.78
N SER A 118 -10.08 -11.06 2.44
CA SER A 118 -8.81 -10.49 2.92
C SER A 118 -9.07 -9.38 3.93
#